data_AF-A0A2A7MMQ2-F1
#
_entry.id   AF-A0A2A7MMQ2-F1
#
_cell.length_a   1.000
_cell.length_b   1.000
_cell.length_c   1.000
_cell.angle_alpha   90.00
_cell.angle_beta   90.00
_cell.angle_gamma   90.00
#
_symmetry.space_group_name_H-M   'P 1'
#
loop_
_entity.id
_entity.type
_entity.pdbx_description
1 polymer ?
#
loop_
_entity_poly.entity_id
_entity_poly.type
_entity_poly.pdbx_seq_one_letter_code
_entity_poly.pdbx_strand_id
1 'polypeptide(L)'
;MSTIVGAIEPESQGLLALVGVTHDDDEAKATRLAEKLWQLRILDDEKSAADIGAPILVVSQFTLYANTAKGRRPTWNAAAPGAVAEPLVTAFADALRRLGAHVETGVFGAHMEVALVNDGPVTVQLEL
;
A
#
# COMPACT_ATOMS: atom_id res chain seq x y z
N MET A 1 22.48 0.53 -14.03
CA MET A 1 21.53 -0.60 -13.88
C MET A 1 20.66 -0.27 -12.68
N SER A 2 19.34 -0.16 -12.86
CA SER A 2 18.44 -0.04 -11.70
C SER A 2 18.40 -1.39 -10.97
N THR A 3 18.36 -1.35 -9.65
CA THR A 3 18.27 -2.56 -8.81
C THR A 3 16.79 -2.80 -8.52
N ILE A 4 16.30 -4.02 -8.72
CA ILE A 4 14.95 -4.40 -8.28
C ILE A 4 15.00 -4.58 -6.77
N VAL A 5 14.22 -3.78 -6.06
CA VAL A 5 14.17 -3.79 -4.58
C VAL A 5 12.94 -4.51 -4.01
N GLY A 6 11.94 -4.76 -4.85
CA GLY A 6 10.73 -5.53 -4.54
C GLY A 6 9.94 -5.79 -5.81
N ALA A 7 9.36 -6.99 -5.93
CA ALA A 7 8.58 -7.40 -7.09
C ALA A 7 7.65 -8.56 -6.72
N ILE A 8 6.45 -8.56 -7.28
CA ILE A 8 5.53 -9.70 -7.22
C ILE A 8 5.25 -10.19 -8.64
N GLU A 9 5.13 -11.51 -8.80
CA GLU A 9 4.76 -12.16 -10.07
C GLU A 9 3.54 -13.06 -9.80
N PRO A 10 2.31 -12.49 -9.75
CA PRO A 10 1.11 -13.28 -9.50
C PRO A 10 0.83 -14.26 -10.64
N GLU A 11 0.43 -15.49 -10.31
CA GLU A 11 -0.07 -16.46 -11.31
C GLU A 11 -1.40 -16.04 -11.93
N SER A 12 -2.21 -15.26 -11.20
CA SER A 12 -3.49 -14.71 -11.65
C SER A 12 -3.57 -13.19 -11.43
N GLN A 13 -3.94 -12.74 -10.23
CA GLN A 13 -4.05 -11.34 -9.86
C GLN A 13 -3.23 -11.06 -8.59
N GLY A 14 -2.77 -9.82 -8.46
CA GLY A 14 -2.02 -9.32 -7.31
C GLY A 14 -2.42 -7.89 -7.00
N LEU A 15 -1.99 -7.37 -5.85
CA LEU A 15 -2.31 -6.01 -5.44
C LEU A 15 -1.04 -5.16 -5.30
N LEU A 16 -1.07 -3.95 -5.86
CA LEU A 16 -0.17 -2.87 -5.47
C LEU A 16 -0.86 -2.03 -4.39
N ALA A 17 -0.29 -2.01 -3.18
CA ALA A 17 -0.73 -1.16 -2.09
C ALA A 17 0.19 0.05 -1.96
N LEU A 18 -0.29 1.22 -2.43
CA LEU A 18 0.33 2.51 -2.13
C LEU A 18 -0.18 2.96 -0.75
N VAL A 19 0.71 3.02 0.24
CA VAL A 19 0.33 3.24 1.65
C VAL A 19 0.77 4.62 2.13
N GLY A 20 -0.20 5.46 2.50
CA GLY A 20 0.02 6.74 3.14
C GLY A 20 -0.21 6.64 4.64
N VAL A 21 0.45 7.49 5.42
CA VAL A 21 0.26 7.61 6.87
C VAL A 21 0.05 9.07 7.23
N THR A 22 -0.93 9.36 8.09
CA THR A 22 -1.23 10.69 8.64
C THR A 22 -0.93 10.78 10.14
N HIS A 23 -1.06 11.98 10.71
CA HIS A 23 -0.69 12.31 12.09
C HIS A 23 -1.45 11.53 13.17
N ASP A 24 -2.67 11.08 12.89
CA ASP A 24 -3.52 10.37 13.86
C ASP A 24 -3.48 8.85 13.68
N ASP A 25 -2.57 8.34 12.86
CA ASP A 25 -2.44 6.90 12.63
C ASP A 25 -1.62 6.22 13.72
N ASP A 26 -1.98 4.97 13.98
CA ASP A 26 -1.34 4.09 14.96
C ASP A 26 -1.25 2.66 14.42
N GLU A 27 -0.56 1.79 15.16
CA GLU A 27 -0.34 0.40 14.77
C GLU A 27 -1.66 -0.39 14.67
N ALA A 28 -2.66 -0.03 15.49
CA ALA A 28 -3.96 -0.68 15.47
C ALA A 28 -4.72 -0.35 14.17
N LYS A 29 -4.70 0.91 13.72
CA LYS A 29 -5.25 1.32 12.42
C LYS A 29 -4.50 0.67 11.27
N ALA A 30 -3.16 0.63 11.31
CA ALA A 30 -2.35 -0.05 10.29
C ALA A 30 -2.75 -1.53 10.16
N THR A 31 -2.90 -2.23 11.29
CA THR A 31 -3.34 -3.64 11.32
C THR A 31 -4.75 -3.81 10.76
N ARG A 32 -5.71 -2.97 11.17
CA ARG A 32 -7.10 -3.03 10.66
C ARG A 32 -7.19 -2.72 9.17
N LEU A 33 -6.37 -1.79 8.67
CA LEU A 33 -6.36 -1.45 7.24
C LEU A 33 -5.79 -2.60 6.42
N ALA A 34 -4.75 -3.29 6.92
CA ALA A 34 -4.22 -4.50 6.31
C ALA A 34 -5.26 -5.62 6.24
N GLU A 35 -5.99 -5.87 7.34
CA GLU A 35 -7.10 -6.83 7.37
C GLU A 35 -8.20 -6.47 6.35
N LYS A 36 -8.57 -5.18 6.30
CA LYS A 36 -9.57 -4.68 5.34
C LYS A 36 -9.12 -4.89 3.90
N LEU A 37 -7.86 -4.57 3.55
CA LEU A 37 -7.32 -4.79 2.22
C LEU A 37 -7.29 -6.29 1.87
N TRP A 38 -6.84 -7.13 2.80
CA TRP A 38 -6.71 -8.58 2.59
C TRP A 38 -8.03 -9.26 2.25
N GLN A 39 -9.10 -8.82 2.91
CA GLN A 39 -10.46 -9.37 2.77
C GLN A 39 -11.32 -8.63 1.74
N LEU A 40 -10.79 -7.59 1.08
CA LEU A 40 -11.57 -6.78 0.16
C LEU A 40 -11.86 -7.52 -1.14
N ARG A 41 -13.14 -7.70 -1.46
CA ARG A 41 -13.64 -8.45 -2.63
C ARG A 41 -13.58 -7.63 -3.92
N ILE A 42 -12.37 -7.28 -4.37
CA ILE A 42 -12.11 -6.42 -5.54
C ILE A 42 -11.46 -7.14 -6.73
N LEU A 43 -11.13 -8.42 -6.58
CA LEU A 43 -10.60 -9.26 -7.65
C LEU A 43 -11.74 -9.89 -8.45
N ASP A 44 -11.39 -10.59 -9.52
CA ASP A 44 -12.36 -11.24 -10.40
C ASP A 44 -13.30 -12.18 -9.63
N ASP A 45 -14.55 -12.28 -10.11
CA ASP A 45 -15.65 -13.00 -9.45
C ASP A 45 -15.95 -12.53 -8.01
N GLU A 46 -15.69 -11.24 -7.73
CA GLU A 46 -15.84 -10.66 -6.39
C GLU A 46 -14.99 -11.43 -5.34
N LYS A 47 -13.79 -11.85 -5.70
CA LYS A 47 -12.86 -12.50 -4.77
C LYS A 47 -11.99 -11.47 -4.06
N SER A 48 -11.51 -11.83 -2.89
CA SER A 48 -10.49 -11.10 -2.15
C SER A 48 -9.09 -11.66 -2.40
N ALA A 49 -8.08 -10.91 -1.99
CA ALA A 49 -6.70 -11.41 -2.01
C ALA A 49 -6.55 -12.66 -1.13
N ALA A 50 -7.30 -12.73 -0.02
CA ALA A 50 -7.37 -13.90 0.84
C ALA A 50 -7.93 -15.15 0.15
N ASP A 51 -8.93 -15.00 -0.72
CA ASP A 51 -9.60 -16.12 -1.36
C ASP A 51 -8.69 -16.88 -2.34
N ILE A 52 -7.75 -16.16 -2.98
CA ILE A 52 -6.87 -16.74 -4.01
C ILE A 52 -5.38 -16.72 -3.64
N GLY A 53 -5.03 -16.25 -2.44
CA GLY A 53 -3.64 -16.09 -2.02
C GLY A 53 -2.88 -15.06 -2.86
N ALA A 54 -3.54 -13.99 -3.30
CA ALA A 54 -2.95 -12.98 -4.18
C ALA A 54 -1.76 -12.29 -3.49
N PRO A 55 -0.60 -12.18 -4.16
CA PRO A 55 0.54 -11.48 -3.59
C PRO A 55 0.33 -9.96 -3.58
N ILE A 56 0.96 -9.28 -2.61
CA ILE A 56 0.82 -7.85 -2.40
C ILE A 56 2.19 -7.17 -2.41
N LEU A 57 2.35 -6.14 -3.24
CA LEU A 57 3.49 -5.25 -3.22
C LEU A 57 3.12 -3.98 -2.45
N VAL A 58 3.79 -3.74 -1.31
CA VAL A 58 3.56 -2.57 -0.45
C VAL A 58 4.61 -1.49 -0.73
N VAL A 59 4.15 -0.28 -1.05
CA VAL A 59 5.02 0.87 -1.34
C VAL A 59 4.55 2.08 -0.55
N SER A 60 5.45 2.69 0.25
CA SER A 60 5.14 3.92 0.99
C SER A 60 4.86 5.09 0.03
N GLN A 61 3.75 5.80 0.21
CA GLN A 61 3.29 6.87 -0.67
C GLN A 61 2.72 8.07 0.12
N PHE A 62 3.59 8.93 0.65
CA PHE A 62 3.19 10.11 1.42
C PHE A 62 2.32 11.10 0.62
N THR A 63 2.43 11.09 -0.71
CA THR A 63 1.69 12.02 -1.57
C THR A 63 0.20 11.75 -1.63
N LEU A 64 -0.30 10.64 -1.06
CA LEU A 64 -1.74 10.42 -0.91
C LEU A 64 -2.39 11.50 -0.03
N TYR A 65 -1.62 12.10 0.89
CA TYR A 65 -2.05 13.23 1.72
C TYR A 65 -1.71 14.60 1.13
N ALA A 66 -1.67 14.70 -0.21
CA ALA A 66 -1.52 15.98 -0.90
C ALA A 66 -2.69 16.92 -0.59
N ASN A 67 -2.40 18.15 -0.21
CA ASN A 67 -3.36 19.24 -0.37
C ASN A 67 -3.07 20.00 -1.66
N THR A 68 -4.00 19.94 -2.59
CA THR A 68 -3.92 20.54 -3.93
C THR A 68 -4.93 21.68 -4.12
N ALA A 69 -5.61 22.13 -3.06
CA ALA A 69 -6.71 23.08 -3.15
C ALA A 69 -6.28 24.51 -3.57
N LYS A 70 -5.01 24.89 -3.39
CA LYS A 70 -4.50 26.23 -3.68
C LYS A 70 -3.23 26.19 -4.53
N GLY A 71 -3.23 26.96 -5.63
CA GLY A 71 -2.06 27.15 -6.49
C GLY A 71 -1.73 25.93 -7.35
N ARG A 72 -0.47 25.82 -7.79
CA ARG A 72 0.03 24.73 -8.66
C ARG A 72 1.00 23.78 -7.96
N ARG A 73 1.33 24.02 -6.69
CA ARG A 73 2.27 23.23 -5.90
C ARG A 73 1.52 22.56 -4.75
N PRO A 74 1.45 21.22 -4.70
CA PRO A 74 0.86 20.53 -3.57
C PRO A 74 1.63 20.81 -2.27
N THR A 75 0.92 20.74 -1.14
CA THR A 75 1.52 20.67 0.20
C THR A 75 1.25 19.31 0.82
N TRP A 76 2.08 18.93 1.80
CA TRP A 76 2.09 17.58 2.37
C TRP A 76 1.90 17.59 3.88
N ASN A 77 1.29 18.66 4.41
CA ASN A 77 1.21 18.92 5.84
C ASN A 77 0.38 17.86 6.60
N ALA A 78 -0.46 17.12 5.88
CA ALA A 78 -1.24 16.02 6.45
C ALA A 78 -0.48 14.69 6.45
N ALA A 79 0.63 14.55 5.72
CA ALA A 79 1.44 13.33 5.79
C ALA A 79 2.24 13.29 7.10
N ALA A 80 2.30 12.12 7.72
CA ALA A 80 3.14 11.90 8.90
C ALA A 80 4.64 12.01 8.55
N PRO A 81 5.49 12.49 9.48
CA PRO A 81 6.94 12.44 9.31
C PRO A 81 7.46 11.00 9.17
N GLY A 82 8.60 10.81 8.50
CA GLY A 82 9.18 9.49 8.25
C GLY A 82 9.35 8.61 9.50
N ALA A 83 9.78 9.19 10.63
CA ALA A 83 9.95 8.46 11.89
C ALA A 83 8.63 7.90 12.49
N VAL A 84 7.48 8.43 12.06
CA VAL A 84 6.15 7.91 12.42
C VAL A 84 5.62 6.99 11.32
N ALA A 85 5.79 7.38 10.06
CA ALA A 85 5.26 6.65 8.91
C ALA A 85 5.96 5.31 8.66
N GLU A 86 7.29 5.23 8.79
CA GLU A 86 8.05 4.02 8.49
C GLU A 86 7.62 2.83 9.37
N PRO A 87 7.57 2.94 10.72
CA PRO A 87 7.09 1.85 11.57
C PRO A 87 5.66 1.40 11.24
N LEU A 88 4.78 2.33 10.85
CA LEU A 88 3.38 2.03 10.54
C LEU A 88 3.21 1.34 9.19
N VAL A 89 4.01 1.71 8.18
CA VAL A 89 4.07 0.97 6.90
C VAL A 89 4.62 -0.44 7.12
N THR A 90 5.66 -0.58 7.95
CA THR A 90 6.18 -1.90 8.34
C THR A 90 5.11 -2.73 9.07
N ALA A 91 4.42 -2.13 10.05
CA ALA A 91 3.34 -2.81 10.78
C ALA A 91 2.20 -3.27 9.87
N PHE A 92 1.83 -2.46 8.88
CA PHE A 92 0.86 -2.81 7.84
C PHE A 92 1.31 -4.03 7.02
N ALA A 93 2.55 -4.02 6.52
CA ALA A 93 3.10 -5.13 5.74
C ALA A 93 3.21 -6.41 6.59
N ASP A 94 3.64 -6.29 7.84
CA ASP A 94 3.76 -7.42 8.75
C ASP A 94 2.39 -7.98 9.18
N ALA A 95 1.37 -7.14 9.29
CA ALA A 95 -0.01 -7.59 9.53
C ALA A 95 -0.51 -8.46 8.35
N LEU A 96 -0.27 -8.03 7.10
CA LEU A 96 -0.59 -8.83 5.92
C LEU A 96 0.14 -10.19 5.93
N ARG A 97 1.44 -10.21 6.26
CA ARG A 97 2.21 -11.45 6.39
C ARG A 97 1.65 -12.38 7.46
N ARG A 98 1.25 -11.84 8.63
CA ARG A 98 0.62 -12.62 9.71
C ARG A 98 -0.73 -13.22 9.29
N LEU A 99 -1.45 -12.56 8.39
CA LEU A 99 -2.71 -13.06 7.81
C LEU A 99 -2.49 -14.14 6.73
N GLY A 100 -1.23 -14.43 6.37
CA GLY A 100 -0.87 -15.46 5.39
C GLY A 100 -0.57 -14.94 3.99
N ALA A 101 -0.53 -13.62 3.77
CA ALA A 101 -0.22 -13.06 2.47
C ALA A 101 1.27 -13.19 2.11
N HIS A 102 1.57 -13.43 0.83
CA HIS A 102 2.91 -13.16 0.28
C HIS A 102 3.06 -11.65 0.07
N VAL A 103 4.01 -11.03 0.77
CA VAL A 103 4.18 -9.57 0.79
C VAL A 103 5.60 -9.17 0.49
N GLU A 104 5.75 -8.43 -0.60
CA GLU A 104 6.98 -7.77 -1.00
C GLU A 104 6.86 -6.27 -0.74
N THR A 105 7.99 -5.59 -0.56
CA THR A 105 8.03 -4.17 -0.21
C THR A 105 8.99 -3.38 -1.09
N GLY A 106 8.70 -2.10 -1.30
CA GLY A 106 9.72 -1.14 -1.73
C GLY A 106 10.73 -0.81 -0.63
N VAL A 107 11.49 0.27 -0.82
CA VAL A 107 12.41 0.81 0.20
C VAL A 107 11.88 2.15 0.70
N PHE A 108 11.55 2.23 1.99
CA PHE A 108 11.01 3.45 2.58
C PHE A 108 11.98 4.63 2.41
N GLY A 109 11.46 5.80 2.04
CA GLY A 109 12.24 7.03 1.86
C GLY A 109 13.17 7.04 0.65
N ALA A 110 13.29 5.95 -0.10
CA ALA A 110 14.07 5.89 -1.33
C ALA A 110 13.27 6.45 -2.52
N HIS A 111 13.99 6.99 -3.51
CA HIS A 111 13.41 7.24 -4.82
C HIS A 111 13.21 5.90 -5.53
N MET A 112 12.01 5.65 -6.03
CA MET A 112 11.61 4.39 -6.67
C MET A 112 10.91 4.65 -7.99
N GLU A 113 11.22 3.81 -8.97
CA GLU A 113 10.41 3.65 -10.19
C GLU A 113 9.50 2.44 -9.98
N VAL A 114 8.19 2.66 -9.94
CA VAL A 114 7.20 1.59 -9.73
C VAL A 114 6.54 1.26 -11.06
N ALA A 115 6.81 0.06 -11.59
CA ALA A 115 6.15 -0.46 -12.78
C ALA A 115 4.94 -1.30 -12.38
N LEU A 116 3.80 -1.09 -13.04
CA LEU A 116 2.63 -1.95 -12.91
C LEU A 116 1.86 -2.08 -14.22
N VAL A 117 1.12 -3.18 -14.35
CA VAL A 117 -0.01 -3.31 -15.27
C VAL A 117 -1.25 -3.30 -14.39
N ASN A 118 -2.06 -2.26 -14.49
CA ASN A 118 -3.29 -2.15 -13.70
C ASN A 118 -4.41 -2.91 -14.41
N ASP A 119 -4.63 -4.15 -13.99
CA ASP A 119 -5.64 -5.06 -14.56
C ASP A 119 -7.06 -4.56 -14.24
N GLY A 120 -7.87 -4.34 -15.27
CA GLY A 120 -9.17 -3.65 -15.20
C GLY A 120 -9.24 -2.35 -16.05
N PRO A 121 -8.71 -1.20 -15.59
CA PRO A 121 -8.05 -1.01 -14.30
C PRO A 121 -9.07 -0.89 -13.16
N VAL A 122 -8.76 -1.53 -12.04
CA VAL A 122 -9.47 -1.36 -10.76
C VAL A 122 -8.59 -0.55 -9.82
N THR A 123 -9.14 0.48 -9.19
CA THR A 123 -8.41 1.28 -8.20
C THR A 123 -9.36 1.70 -7.11
N VAL A 124 -9.00 1.41 -5.86
CA VAL A 124 -9.81 1.69 -4.68
C VAL A 124 -8.98 2.46 -3.68
N GLN A 125 -9.52 3.58 -3.21
CA GLN A 125 -8.97 4.30 -2.07
C GLN A 125 -9.59 3.73 -0.78
N LEU A 126 -8.75 3.27 0.14
CA LEU A 126 -9.15 2.77 1.44
C LEU A 126 -8.65 3.69 2.54
N GLU A 127 -9.55 4.05 3.45
CA GLU A 127 -9.27 4.84 4.65
C GLU A 127 -10.11 4.27 5.81
N LEU A 128 -9.68 4.56 7.05
CA LEU A 128 -10.31 4.14 8.30
C LEU A 128 -10.59 5.32 9.22
#